data_AF-A0A951I5W1-F1
#
_entry.id   AF-A0A951I5W1-F1
#
_cell.length_a   1.000
_cell.length_b   1.000
_cell.length_c   1.000
_cell.angle_alpha   90.00
_cell.angle_beta   90.00
_cell.angle_gamma   90.00
#
_symmetry.space_group_name_H-M   'P 1'
#
loop_
_entity.id
_entity.type
_entity.pdbx_description
1 polymer ?
#
loop_
_entity_poly.entity_id
_entity_poly.type
_entity_poly.pdbx_seq_one_letter_code
_entity_poly.pdbx_strand_id
1 'polypeptide(L)' 'MAIKAIIIDDERLARNELKKLLQDHSDIEVIEEAANVDDGIEKIETL' A
#
# COMPACT_ATOMS: atom_id res chain seq x y z
N MET A 1 -14.12 11.41 1.34
CA MET A 1 -12.68 11.66 1.09
C MET A 1 -11.99 10.34 1.35
N ALA A 2 -11.32 9.76 0.35
CA ALA A 2 -10.67 8.46 0.51
C ALA A 2 -9.33 8.64 1.24
N ILE A 3 -9.00 7.69 2.11
CA ILE A 3 -7.71 7.55 2.78
C ILE A 3 -6.74 6.97 1.76
N LYS A 4 -5.75 7.77 1.37
CA LYS A 4 -4.65 7.30 0.54
C LYS A 4 -3.72 6.44 1.38
N ALA A 5 -3.43 5.23 0.92
CA ALA A 5 -2.63 4.25 1.63
C ALA A 5 -1.50 3.70 0.76
N ILE A 6 -0.38 3.39 1.39
CA ILE A 6 0.74 2.64 0.81
C ILE A 6 0.88 1.35 1.60
N ILE A 7 1.02 0.22 0.90
CA ILE A 7 1.25 -1.08 1.54
C ILE A 7 2.75 -1.34 1.62
N ILE A 8 3.27 -1.60 2.82
CA ILE A 8 4.68 -1.95 3.05
C ILE A 8 4.75 -3.36 3.64
N ASP A 9 5.29 -4.31 2.88
CA ASP A 9 5.49 -5.70 3.30
C ASP A 9 6.55 -6.35 2.41
N ASP A 10 7.44 -7.17 2.96
CA ASP A 10 8.53 -7.82 2.22
C ASP A 10 8.04 -8.96 1.32
N GLU A 11 6.87 -9.53 1.62
CA GLU A 11 6.27 -10.60 0.84
C GLU A 11 5.26 -10.06 -0.18
N ARG A 12 5.56 -10.27 -1.47
CA ARG A 12 4.69 -9.83 -2.58
C ARG A 12 3.30 -10.48 -2.52
N LEU A 13 3.21 -11.74 -2.09
CA LEU A 13 1.91 -12.42 -1.96
C LEU A 13 1.05 -11.80 -0.86
N ALA A 14 1.65 -11.35 0.25
CA ALA A 14 0.93 -10.69 1.32
C ALA A 14 0.35 -9.35 0.87
N ARG A 15 1.11 -8.56 0.10
CA ARG A 15 0.61 -7.30 -0.49
C ARG A 15 -0.59 -7.53 -1.42
N ASN A 16 -0.53 -8.55 -2.28
CA ASN A 16 -1.63 -8.88 -3.18
C ASN A 16 -2.91 -9.27 -2.42
N GLU A 17 -2.76 -10.07 -1.36
CA GLU A 17 -3.90 -10.50 -0.55
C GLU A 17 -4.49 -9.31 0.22
N LEU A 18 -3.67 -8.48 0.86
CA LEU A 18 -4.14 -7.28 1.55
C LEU A 18 -4.86 -6.31 0.59
N LYS A 19 -4.30 -6.09 -0.60
CA LYS A 19 -4.93 -5.25 -1.63
C LYS A 19 -6.30 -5.77 -2.03
N LYS A 20 -6.47 -7.09 -2.15
CA LYS A 20 -7.76 -7.72 -2.43
C LYS A 20 -8.75 -7.51 -1.29
N LEU A 21 -8.33 -7.68 -0.03
CA LEU A 21 -9.18 -7.42 1.13
C LEU A 21 -9.61 -5.94 1.21
N LEU A 22 -8.71 -5.01 0.85
CA LEU A 22 -8.99 -3.58 0.84
C LEU A 22 -9.99 -3.15 -0.26
N GLN A 23 -10.27 -3.98 -1.27
CA GLN A 23 -11.29 -3.66 -2.28
C GLN A 23 -12.70 -3.54 -1.70
N ASP A 24 -12.97 -4.20 -0.57
CA ASP A 24 -14.25 -4.11 0.14
C ASP A 24 -14.39 -2.80 0.93
N HIS A 25 -13.31 -2.00 1.02
CA HIS A 25 -13.23 -0.75 1.76
C HIS A 25 -13.12 0.45 0.82
N SER A 26 -14.26 0.94 0.32
CA SER A 26 -14.33 2.05 -0.64
C SER A 26 -13.75 3.39 -0.15
N ASP A 27 -13.50 3.51 1.15
CA ASP A 27 -12.85 4.64 1.79
C ASP A 27 -11.33 4.56 1.75
N ILE A 28 -10.73 3.47 1.27
CA ILE A 28 -9.28 3.28 1.18
C ILE A 28 -8.85 3.22 -0.29
N GLU A 29 -7.88 4.04 -0.66
CA GLU A 29 -7.25 4.04 -1.98
C GLU A 29 -5.78 3.64 -1.82
N VAL A 30 -5.43 2.43 -2.29
CA VAL A 30 -4.03 1.98 -2.31
C VAL A 30 -3.33 2.64 -3.50
N ILE A 31 -2.46 3.59 -3.22
CA ILE A 31 -1.78 4.41 -4.24
C ILE A 31 -0.40 3.86 -4.63
N GLU A 32 0.28 3.15 -3.72
CA GLU A 32 1.61 2.59 -3.93
C GLU A 32 1.86 1.33 -3.08
N GLU A 33 2.91 0.59 -3.42
CA GLU A 33 3.37 -0.61 -2.70
C GLU A 33 4.90 -0.56 -2.52
N ALA A 34 5.39 -0.97 -1.36
CA ALA A 34 6.82 -1.03 -1.04
C ALA A 34 7.22 -2.39 -0.45
N ALA A 35 8.47 -2.81 -0.72
CA ALA A 35 9.00 -4.09 -0.22
C ALA A 35 9.66 -3.98 1.17
N ASN A 36 9.93 -2.78 1.65
CA ASN A 36 10.57 -2.54 2.95
C ASN A 36 10.39 -1.07 3.36
N VAL A 37 10.90 -0.72 4.54
CA VAL A 37 10.78 0.63 5.11
C VAL A 37 11.50 1.67 4.25
N ASP A 38 12.70 1.39 3.75
CA ASP A 38 13.49 2.35 2.97
C ASP A 38 12.78 2.70 1.65
N ASP A 39 12.32 1.67 0.91
CA ASP A 39 11.49 1.81 -0.30
C ASP A 39 10.17 2.55 0.01
N GLY A 40 9.57 2.27 1.17
CA GLY A 40 8.37 2.94 1.62
C GLY A 40 8.57 4.43 1.88
N ILE A 41 9.69 4.82 2.51
CA ILE A 41 10.04 6.23 2.74
C ILE A 41 10.27 6.94 1.41
N GLU A 42 11.05 6.34 0.50
CA GLU A 42 11.31 6.93 -0.83
C GLU A 42 10.00 7.17 -1.60
N LYS A 43 9.09 6.20 -1.58
CA LYS A 43 7.76 6.34 -2.20
C LYS A 43 6.93 7.43 -1.54
N ILE A 44 6.97 7.57 -0.22
CA ILE A 44 6.24 8.64 0.49
C ILE A 44 6.79 10.02 0.10
N GLU A 45 8.11 10.16 0.00
CA GLU A 45 8.77 11.43 -0.32
C GLU A 45 8.60 11.85 -1.79
N THR A 46 8.29 10.90 -2.68
CA THR A 46 8.15 11.13 -4.14
C THR A 46 6.69 11.34 -4.61
N LEU A 47 5.72 11.26 -3.70
CA LEU A 47 4.28 11.51 -3.94
C LEU A 47 3.91 13.00 -3.95
#